data_AF-A0A640SJD3-F1
#
_entry.id   AF-A0A640SJD3-F1
#
_cell.length_a   1.000
_cell.length_b   1.000
_cell.length_c   1.000
_cell.angle_alpha   90.00
_cell.angle_beta   90.00
_cell.angle_gamma   90.00
#
_symmetry.space_group_name_H-M   'P 1'
#
loop_
_entity.id
_entity.type
_entity.pdbx_description
1 polymer ?
#
loop_
_entity_poly.entity_id
_entity_poly.type
_entity_poly.pdbx_seq_one_letter_code
_entity_poly.pdbx_strand_id
1 'polypeptide(L)'
;MSKAVGNAVVRNKVKRRLRHLVRDRLDRLPAGSLVVVRALPCAGDADHDQLARDLDAAFERLLGGVPRGCHPPGAATDGGNAAGPRNPGRDPGGSAQ
;
A
#
# COMPACT_ATOMS: atom_id res chain seq x y z
N MET A 1 10.33 8.61 4.73
CA MET A 1 8.95 8.12 4.54
C MET A 1 8.15 9.19 3.81
N SER A 2 7.80 8.95 2.55
CA SER A 2 7.25 9.93 1.62
C SER A 2 6.03 10.67 2.19
N LYS A 3 6.03 12.01 2.09
CA LYS A 3 4.93 12.91 2.50
C LYS A 3 3.60 12.58 1.80
N ALA A 4 3.66 11.84 0.69
CA ALA A 4 2.54 11.49 -0.17
C ALA A 4 1.56 10.45 0.40
N VAL A 5 1.88 9.75 1.49
CA VAL A 5 0.99 8.71 2.11
C VAL A 5 0.05 9.32 3.17
N GLY A 6 -0.02 10.65 3.28
CA GLY A 6 -0.93 11.34 4.21
C GLY A 6 -0.40 11.48 5.65
N ASN A 7 -1.31 11.70 6.60
CA ASN A 7 -0.99 12.00 8.01
C ASN A 7 -0.11 10.91 8.67
N ALA A 8 0.71 11.27 9.66
CA ALA A 8 1.58 10.34 10.38
C ALA A 8 0.81 9.16 11.00
N VAL A 9 -0.41 9.41 11.46
CA VAL A 9 -1.31 8.38 12.02
C VAL A 9 -1.72 7.37 10.96
N VAL A 10 -2.12 7.84 9.77
CA VAL A 10 -2.47 6.98 8.62
C VAL A 10 -1.27 6.13 8.22
N ARG A 11 -0.09 6.76 8.08
CA ARG A 11 1.18 6.05 7.80
C ARG A 11 1.50 4.99 8.86
N ASN A 12 1.34 5.30 10.14
CA ASN A 12 1.60 4.35 11.23
C ASN A 12 0.59 3.20 11.27
N LYS A 13 -0.69 3.49 10.98
CA LYS A 13 -1.76 2.50 10.86
C LYS A 13 -1.48 1.53 9.71
N VAL A 14 -1.16 2.05 8.53
CA VAL A 14 -0.77 1.23 7.37
C VAL A 14 0.46 0.39 7.69
N LYS A 15 1.51 0.98 8.29
CA LYS A 15 2.72 0.24 8.71
C LYS A 15 2.41 -0.89 9.70
N ARG A 16 1.50 -0.66 10.66
CA ARG A 16 1.06 -1.71 11.61
C ARG A 16 0.30 -2.82 10.89
N ARG A 17 -0.68 -2.48 10.05
CA ARG A 17 -1.48 -3.44 9.27
C ARG A 17 -0.60 -4.30 8.35
N LEU A 18 0.29 -3.67 7.58
CA LEU A 18 1.19 -4.38 6.68
C LEU A 18 2.11 -5.33 7.44
N ARG A 19 2.61 -4.97 8.62
CA ARG A 19 3.44 -5.90 9.42
C ARG A 19 2.69 -7.14 9.87
N HIS A 20 1.41 -7.02 10.22
CA HIS A 20 0.60 -8.18 10.55
C HIS A 20 0.42 -9.08 9.33
N LEU A 21 0.03 -8.51 8.20
CA LEU A 21 -0.15 -9.25 6.96
C LEU A 21 1.14 -9.92 6.47
N VAL A 22 2.28 -9.22 6.56
CA VAL A 22 3.57 -9.74 6.14
C VAL A 22 4.01 -10.90 7.03
N ARG A 23 3.78 -10.83 8.35
CA ARG A 23 4.20 -11.89 9.29
C ARG A 23 3.72 -13.27 8.86
N ASP A 24 2.47 -13.39 8.43
CA ASP A 24 1.86 -14.67 8.03
C ASP A 24 2.40 -15.19 6.68
N ARG A 25 3.13 -14.35 5.94
CA ARG A 25 3.63 -14.63 4.58
C ARG A 25 5.16 -14.72 4.51
N LEU A 26 5.87 -14.37 5.59
CA LEU A 26 7.33 -14.45 5.64
C LEU A 26 7.84 -15.87 5.42
N ASP A 27 7.08 -16.88 5.88
CA ASP A 27 7.44 -18.29 5.74
C ASP A 27 7.47 -18.76 4.28
N ARG A 28 6.84 -18.01 3.36
CA ARG A 28 6.86 -18.29 1.92
C ARG A 28 8.14 -17.78 1.25
N LEU A 29 8.96 -16.97 1.93
CA LEU A 29 10.17 -16.39 1.37
C LEU A 29 11.36 -17.34 1.60
N PRO A 30 12.27 -17.51 0.61
CA PRO A 30 13.51 -18.24 0.81
C PRO A 30 14.37 -17.62 1.91
N ALA A 31 15.06 -18.46 2.69
CA ALA A 31 15.97 -18.00 3.72
C ALA A 31 17.05 -17.07 3.14
N GLY A 32 17.35 -15.98 3.86
CA GLY A 32 18.31 -14.95 3.43
C GLY A 32 17.71 -13.85 2.54
N SER A 33 16.41 -13.88 2.24
CA SER A 33 15.74 -12.83 1.46
C SER A 33 15.45 -11.57 2.30
N LEU A 34 15.67 -10.40 1.71
CA LEU A 34 15.24 -9.10 2.27
C LEU A 34 14.08 -8.53 1.45
N VAL A 35 12.94 -8.29 2.09
CA VAL A 35 11.75 -7.74 1.43
C VAL A 35 11.45 -6.34 1.97
N VAL A 36 11.35 -5.38 1.06
CA VAL A 36 10.97 -3.99 1.36
C VAL A 36 9.58 -3.73 0.81
N VAL A 37 8.63 -3.41 1.69
CA VAL A 37 7.28 -3.02 1.30
C VAL A 37 7.17 -1.49 1.28
N ARG A 38 6.86 -0.92 0.12
CA ARG A 38 6.60 0.52 -0.04
C ARG A 38 5.10 0.78 -0.12
N ALA A 39 4.57 1.52 0.84
CA ALA A 39 3.21 2.02 0.77
C ALA A 39 3.11 3.15 -0.27
N LEU A 40 2.25 2.96 -1.27
CA LEU A 40 1.87 4.00 -2.22
C LEU A 40 0.87 4.98 -1.57
N PRO A 41 0.70 6.20 -2.09
CA PRO A 41 -0.27 7.17 -1.58
C PRO A 41 -1.68 6.60 -1.34
N CYS A 42 -2.17 5.78 -2.28
CA CYS A 42 -3.49 5.14 -2.22
C CYS A 42 -3.65 4.14 -1.07
N ALA A 43 -2.56 3.66 -0.46
CA ALA A 43 -2.61 2.73 0.68
C ALA A 43 -3.13 3.40 1.96
N GLY A 44 -3.16 4.73 2.02
CA GLY A 44 -3.68 5.48 3.18
C GLY A 44 -5.19 5.32 3.36
N ASP A 45 -5.93 5.26 2.25
CA ASP A 45 -7.40 5.16 2.22
C ASP A 45 -7.88 3.72 1.96
N ALA A 46 -6.96 2.80 1.67
CA ALA A 46 -7.29 1.40 1.40
C ALA A 46 -7.73 0.66 2.68
N ASP A 47 -8.78 -0.14 2.52
CA ASP A 47 -9.26 -1.06 3.55
C ASP A 47 -8.31 -2.24 3.76
N HIS A 48 -8.49 -2.92 4.88
CA HIS A 48 -7.62 -4.03 5.28
C HIS A 48 -7.57 -5.13 4.22
N ASP A 49 -8.74 -5.52 3.69
CA ASP A 49 -8.83 -6.57 2.67
C ASP A 49 -8.20 -6.15 1.35
N GLN A 50 -8.28 -4.86 1.01
CA GLN A 50 -7.61 -4.33 -0.17
C GLN A 50 -6.09 -4.39 -0.01
N LEU A 51 -5.57 -3.98 1.16
CA LEU A 51 -4.14 -4.09 1.47
C LEU A 51 -3.66 -5.55 1.47
N ALA A 52 -4.48 -6.49 1.93
CA ALA A 52 -4.17 -7.92 1.91
C ALA A 52 -4.08 -8.43 0.47
N ARG A 53 -5.08 -8.16 -0.36
CA ARG A 53 -5.10 -8.55 -1.79
C ARG A 53 -3.90 -7.96 -2.55
N ASP A 54 -3.61 -6.68 -2.36
CA ASP A 54 -2.49 -6.02 -3.03
C ASP A 54 -1.14 -6.61 -2.59
N LEU A 55 -1.01 -6.98 -1.31
CA LEU A 55 0.18 -7.64 -0.78
C LEU A 55 0.33 -9.06 -1.35
N ASP A 56 -0.75 -9.84 -1.38
CA ASP A 56 -0.75 -11.20 -1.97
C ASP A 56 -0.35 -11.16 -3.44
N ALA A 57 -0.95 -10.27 -4.22
CA ALA A 57 -0.59 -10.09 -5.63
C ALA A 57 0.88 -9.71 -5.82
N ALA A 58 1.45 -8.90 -4.92
CA ALA A 58 2.87 -8.56 -4.95
C ALA A 58 3.76 -9.77 -4.60
N PHE A 59 3.36 -10.60 -3.63
CA PHE A 59 4.08 -11.81 -3.25
C PHE A 59 4.04 -12.87 -4.36
N GLU A 60 2.89 -13.09 -4.99
CA GLU A 60 2.80 -14.00 -6.14
C GLU A 60 3.72 -13.55 -7.29
N ARG A 61 3.82 -12.24 -7.55
CA ARG A 61 4.73 -11.70 -8.57
C ARG A 61 6.21 -11.81 -8.17
N LEU A 62 6.51 -11.69 -6.87
CA LEU A 62 7.87 -11.85 -6.34
C LEU A 62 8.33 -13.31 -6.43
N LEU A 63 7.45 -14.25 -6.04
CA LEU A 63 7.74 -15.68 -5.97
C LEU A 63 7.60 -16.37 -7.34
N GLY A 64 6.76 -15.85 -8.23
CA GLY A 64 6.51 -16.36 -9.59
C GLY A 64 7.64 -16.12 -10.60
N GLY A 65 8.83 -15.70 -10.15
CA GLY A 65 10.03 -15.73 -10.97
C GLY A 65 10.16 -14.60 -11.99
N VAL A 66 10.21 -13.34 -11.53
CA VAL A 66 10.88 -12.30 -12.31
C VAL A 66 12.32 -12.19 -11.82
N PRO A 67 13.32 -12.79 -12.51
CA PRO A 67 14.71 -12.44 -12.29
C PRO A 67 14.89 -11.00 -12.77
N ARG A 68 14.64 -10.02 -11.89
CA ARG A 68 15.16 -8.68 -12.11
C ARG A 68 16.63 -8.74 -11.75
N GLY A 69 17.45 -8.97 -12.79
CA GLY A 69 18.87 -8.66 -12.72
C GLY A 69 19.10 -7.25 -12.17
N CYS A 70 20.27 -7.06 -11.57
CA CYS A 70 20.79 -5.81 -11.01
C CYS A 70 20.10 -4.54 -11.56
N HIS A 71 19.14 -4.00 -10.81
CA HIS A 71 18.49 -2.74 -11.14
C HIS A 71 19.26 -1.60 -10.46
N PRO A 72 20.02 -0.76 -11.19
CA PRO A 72 20.54 0.47 -10.63
C PRO A 72 19.35 1.37 -10.20
N PRO A 73 19.43 2.06 -9.06
CA PRO A 73 18.30 2.77 -8.48
C PRO A 73 18.00 4.01 -9.32
N GLY A 74 17.00 3.96 -10.22
CA GLY A 74 16.71 5.15 -11.01
C GLY A 74 15.57 5.15 -12.04
N ALA A 75 14.86 4.05 -12.31
CA ALA A 75 13.77 4.12 -13.29
C ALA A 75 12.43 4.37 -12.62
N ALA A 76 12.05 5.65 -12.58
CA ALA A 76 10.69 6.09 -12.33
C ALA A 76 9.73 5.32 -13.25
N THR A 77 8.85 4.52 -12.64
CA THR A 77 7.68 4.00 -13.33
C THR A 77 6.63 5.10 -13.31
N ASP A 78 6.49 5.76 -14.46
CA ASP A 78 5.25 6.42 -14.84
C ASP A 78 4.14 5.36 -14.85
N GLY A 79 3.07 5.69 -14.14
CA GLY A 79 1.92 4.84 -13.94
C GLY A 79 0.77 5.69 -13.43
N GLY A 80 0.37 6.67 -14.24
CA GLY A 80 -0.94 7.28 -14.08
C GLY A 80 -2.02 6.26 -14.40
N ASN A 81 -3.03 6.16 -13.52
CA ASN A 81 -4.42 6.20 -13.96
C ASN A 81 -5.37 6.54 -12.81
N ALA A 82 -6.41 7.25 -13.22
CA ALA A 82 -7.54 7.85 -12.55
C ALA A 82 -8.22 7.07 -11.43
N ALA A 83 -8.52 7.82 -10.36
CA ALA A 83 -9.83 7.78 -9.69
C ALA A 83 -10.00 9.07 -8.88
N GLY A 84 -10.42 10.15 -9.54
CA GLY A 84 -11.32 11.12 -8.91
C GLY A 84 -12.70 11.00 -9.58
N PRO A 85 -13.78 11.58 -9.04
CA PRO A 85 -14.01 12.09 -7.69
C PRO A 85 -15.30 11.51 -7.07
N ARG A 86 -15.36 11.19 -5.77
CA ARG A 86 -16.64 10.96 -5.07
C ARG A 86 -16.56 11.34 -3.59
N ASN A 87 -17.02 12.54 -3.26
CA ASN A 87 -17.72 12.73 -2.00
C ASN A 87 -18.93 13.64 -2.28
N PRO A 88 -20.15 13.07 -2.35
CA PRO A 88 -21.36 13.87 -2.39
C PRO A 88 -21.74 14.32 -0.97
N GLY A 89 -22.02 15.62 -0.84
CA GLY A 89 -23.05 16.17 0.07
C GLY A 89 -22.82 16.02 1.58
N ARG A 90 -22.29 17.08 2.19
CA ARG A 90 -22.65 17.41 3.58
C ARG A 90 -23.29 18.79 3.59
N ASP A 91 -24.58 18.83 3.31
CA ASP A 91 -25.40 20.02 3.52
C ASP A 91 -25.75 20.18 5.02
N PRO A 92 -25.91 21.43 5.49
CA PRO A 92 -26.14 21.76 6.89
C PRO A 92 -27.64 21.69 7.21
N GLY A 93 -28.00 21.04 8.32
CA GLY A 93 -29.37 21.01 8.79
C GLY A 93 -29.43 20.75 10.29
N GLY A 94 -29.79 21.77 11.06
CA GLY A 94 -29.93 21.66 12.50
C GLY A 94 -30.26 22.98 13.17
N SER A 95 -31.33 23.64 12.71
CA SER A 95 -32.02 24.69 13.46
C SER A 95 -32.56 24.10 14.76
N ALA A 96 -32.19 24.67 15.91
CA ALA A 96 -32.92 24.52 17.17
C ALA A 96 -32.55 25.66 18.14
N GLN A 97 -33.40 26.69 18.10
CA GLN A 97 -33.72 27.70 19.11
C GLN A 97 -32.64 28.69 19.56
#